data_AF-A0A7S4NQS0-F1
#
_entry.id   AF-A0A7S4NQS0-F1
#
_cell.length_a   1.000
_cell.length_b   1.000
_cell.length_c   1.000
_cell.angle_alpha   90.00
_cell.angle_beta   90.00
_cell.angle_gamma   90.00
#
_symmetry.space_group_name_H-M   'P 1'
#
loop_
_entity.id
_entity.type
_entity.pdbx_description
1 polymer ?
#
loop_
_entity_poly.entity_id
_entity_poly.type
_entity_poly.pdbx_seq_one_letter_code
_entity_poly.pdbx_strand_id
1 'polypeptide(L)'
;MESDELLEHLQQMEEEIQILELENMLLQSYSERNLTHGEELDDKVAKKQSRRSAKKEKVPVELSVSQRTNIALEVNETVKSEIDECKNISEKLVDDLRALLELADVNITDVSKETYEFKRDVQNMSVPGKSANDRLLHHLEEKLRSKDSAIDKLSLKNNALKQQILKLGNQLQHKEEMGEVLHVIDFDQLKIENQQFLEKIEERNNELLKLKLTTGNITQTLNGSKKKLQRLILESETLKKMIVEKKELTKKVQQEIKGIETERSKVQKANSFLKKQIEESAMPEPLEYVQQKATAYQLQKDVANYERKVEIAEMEHRSLQVKNRSTRGNTTTLFNQ
;
A
#
# COMPACT_ATOMS: atom_id res chain seq x y z
N MET A 1 -36.88 55.27 -7.20
CA MET A 1 -35.41 55.25 -7.09
C MET A 1 -34.96 56.04 -5.88
N GLU A 2 -34.84 57.38 -5.88
CA GLU A 2 -34.41 58.10 -4.65
C GLU A 2 -35.33 57.90 -3.43
N SER A 3 -36.65 57.80 -3.62
CA SER A 3 -37.58 57.55 -2.51
C SER A 3 -37.52 56.14 -1.94
N ASP A 4 -37.11 55.16 -2.74
CA ASP A 4 -37.03 53.76 -2.30
C ASP A 4 -35.70 53.53 -1.56
N GLU A 5 -34.61 54.14 -2.04
CA GLU A 5 -33.30 54.16 -1.37
C GLU A 5 -33.38 54.88 -0.01
N LEU A 6 -34.16 55.97 0.08
CA LEU A 6 -34.36 56.69 1.35
C LEU A 6 -35.14 55.85 2.37
N LEU A 7 -36.10 55.06 1.92
CA LEU A 7 -36.90 54.18 2.77
C LEU A 7 -36.04 53.01 3.30
N GLU A 8 -35.19 52.44 2.45
CA GLU A 8 -34.25 51.39 2.83
C GLU A 8 -33.22 51.89 3.86
N HIS A 9 -32.69 53.11 3.68
CA HIS A 9 -31.79 53.73 4.65
C HIS A 9 -32.48 54.02 5.99
N LEU A 10 -33.76 54.41 5.97
CA LEU A 10 -34.53 54.66 7.20
C LEU A 10 -34.77 53.35 7.97
N GLN A 11 -35.09 52.26 7.26
CA GLN A 11 -35.20 50.93 7.85
C GLN A 11 -33.88 50.45 8.46
N GLN A 12 -32.75 50.64 7.77
CA GLN A 12 -31.43 50.28 8.32
C GLN A 12 -31.10 51.08 9.59
N MET A 13 -31.42 52.37 9.63
CA MET A 13 -31.25 53.18 10.82
C MET A 13 -32.15 52.73 11.98
N GLU A 14 -33.40 52.36 11.71
CA GLU A 14 -34.30 51.82 12.73
C GLU A 14 -33.77 50.51 13.32
N GLU A 15 -33.24 49.62 12.48
CA GLU A 15 -32.58 48.39 12.91
C GLU A 15 -31.33 48.66 13.76
N GLU A 16 -30.47 49.60 13.34
CA GLU A 16 -29.27 50.00 14.10
C GLU A 16 -29.64 50.60 15.47
N ILE A 17 -30.66 51.45 15.54
CA ILE A 17 -31.15 52.02 16.80
C ILE A 17 -31.64 50.92 17.73
N GLN A 18 -32.42 49.95 17.22
CA GLN A 18 -32.89 48.81 18.03
C GLN A 18 -31.73 47.97 18.56
N ILE A 19 -30.69 47.72 17.75
CA ILE A 19 -29.50 46.97 18.19
C ILE A 19 -28.78 47.72 19.31
N LEU A 20 -28.61 49.04 19.18
CA LEU A 20 -27.96 49.88 20.20
C LEU A 20 -28.79 49.95 21.49
N GLU A 21 -30.12 49.99 21.39
CA GLU A 21 -31.01 49.93 22.56
C GLU A 21 -30.84 48.59 23.30
N LEU A 22 -30.81 47.47 22.57
CA LEU A 22 -30.57 46.14 23.14
C LEU A 22 -29.19 46.03 23.79
N GLU A 23 -28.14 46.54 23.14
CA GLU A 23 -26.78 46.57 23.69
C GLU A 23 -26.71 47.41 24.97
N ASN A 24 -27.35 48.58 24.98
CA ASN A 24 -27.40 49.46 26.16
C ASN A 24 -28.16 48.81 27.33
N MET A 25 -29.29 48.15 27.08
CA MET A 25 -30.02 47.41 28.12
C MET A 25 -29.17 46.28 28.72
N LEU A 26 -28.45 45.54 27.88
CA LEU A 26 -27.55 44.48 28.31
C LEU A 26 -26.42 45.03 29.20
N LEU A 27 -25.80 46.13 28.77
CA LEU A 27 -24.72 46.77 29.53
C LEU A 27 -25.22 47.41 30.84
N GLN A 28 -26.42 47.98 30.85
CA GLN A 28 -27.07 48.50 32.07
C GLN A 28 -27.35 47.36 33.05
N SER A 29 -27.96 46.27 32.60
CA SER A 29 -28.22 45.08 33.44
C SER A 29 -26.92 44.51 34.02
N TYR A 30 -25.87 44.43 33.21
CA TYR A 30 -24.54 44.01 33.66
C TYR A 30 -23.97 44.95 34.72
N SER A 31 -24.06 46.26 34.48
CA SER A 31 -23.56 47.29 35.39
C SER A 31 -24.31 47.25 36.71
N GLU A 32 -25.64 47.17 36.70
CA GLU A 32 -26.46 47.14 37.92
C GLU A 32 -26.14 45.91 38.78
N ARG A 33 -26.01 44.73 38.17
CA ARG A 33 -25.59 43.50 38.87
C ARG A 33 -24.19 43.62 39.47
N ASN A 34 -23.26 44.24 38.75
CA ASN A 34 -21.89 44.41 39.25
C ASN A 34 -21.74 45.54 40.28
N LEU A 35 -22.56 46.58 40.22
CA LEU A 35 -22.61 47.61 41.27
C LEU A 35 -23.18 47.03 42.56
N THR A 36 -24.25 46.24 42.49
CA THR A 36 -24.83 45.59 43.68
C THR A 36 -23.86 44.59 44.33
N HIS A 37 -23.09 43.82 43.54
CA HIS A 37 -22.00 42.98 44.05
C HIS A 37 -20.79 43.78 44.59
N GLY A 38 -20.51 44.96 44.02
CA GLY A 38 -19.44 45.85 44.47
C GLY A 38 -19.74 46.49 45.82
N GLU A 39 -20.98 46.93 46.06
CA GLU A 39 -21.41 47.54 47.32
C GLU A 39 -21.39 46.54 48.50
N GLU A 40 -21.70 45.26 48.28
CA GLU A 40 -21.58 44.21 49.33
C GLU A 40 -20.13 43.90 49.71
N LEU A 41 -19.18 44.14 48.82
CA LEU A 41 -17.74 43.92 49.05
C LEU A 41 -17.07 45.16 49.65
N ASP A 42 -17.50 46.37 49.28
CA ASP A 42 -16.90 47.62 49.77
C ASP A 42 -17.21 47.90 51.25
N ASP A 43 -18.37 47.43 51.75
CA ASP A 43 -18.72 47.50 53.17
C ASP A 43 -17.81 46.62 54.07
N LYS A 44 -17.15 45.60 53.49
CA LYS A 44 -16.16 44.76 54.18
C LYS A 44 -14.72 45.24 54.03
N VAL A 45 -14.42 46.08 53.04
CA VAL A 45 -13.05 46.49 52.69
C VAL A 45 -12.70 47.93 53.14
N ALA A 46 -13.70 48.76 53.48
CA ALA A 46 -13.52 50.14 53.94
C ALA A 46 -12.65 50.36 55.21
N LYS A 47 -12.12 49.30 55.85
CA LYS A 47 -11.16 49.41 56.98
C LYS A 47 -9.69 49.15 56.66
N LYS A 48 -9.30 48.83 55.42
CA LYS A 48 -7.89 48.65 55.08
C LYS A 48 -7.59 49.11 53.66
N GLN A 49 -7.18 50.37 53.54
CA GLN A 49 -5.95 50.82 52.88
C GLN A 49 -6.11 52.26 52.37
N SER A 50 -5.69 53.19 53.22
CA SER A 50 -5.24 54.50 52.77
C SER A 50 -3.85 54.36 52.16
N ARG A 51 -3.65 55.04 51.02
CA ARG A 51 -2.39 55.28 50.30
C ARG A 51 -1.93 54.18 49.33
N ARG A 52 -2.36 54.34 48.07
CA ARG A 52 -1.44 54.33 46.92
C ARG A 52 -2.04 55.15 45.78
N SER A 53 -1.32 56.19 45.37
CA SER A 53 -1.62 57.03 44.22
C SER A 53 -1.47 56.23 42.93
N ALA A 54 -2.59 55.85 42.31
CA ALA A 54 -2.59 55.23 40.99
C ALA A 54 -2.82 56.30 39.91
N LYS A 55 -1.89 56.29 38.95
CA LYS A 55 -1.86 57.09 37.74
C LYS A 55 -3.18 56.88 36.99
N LYS A 56 -3.94 57.96 36.70
CA LYS A 56 -5.16 57.91 35.88
C LYS A 56 -4.77 57.53 34.44
N GLU A 57 -4.76 56.24 34.16
CA GLU A 57 -4.79 55.71 32.81
C GLU A 57 -6.17 56.06 32.23
N LYS A 58 -6.19 56.68 31.03
CA LYS A 58 -7.45 57.05 30.37
C LYS A 58 -8.20 55.75 30.06
N VAL A 59 -9.30 55.52 30.77
CA VAL A 59 -10.23 54.43 30.46
C VAL A 59 -10.67 54.62 29.00
N PRO A 60 -10.51 53.60 28.13
CA PRO A 60 -11.00 53.67 26.75
C PRO A 60 -12.49 54.00 26.75
N VAL A 61 -12.91 54.90 25.86
CA VAL A 61 -14.31 55.34 25.74
C VAL A 61 -15.20 54.24 25.17
N GLU A 62 -14.60 53.27 24.47
CA GLU A 62 -15.30 52.13 23.86
C GLU A 62 -14.72 50.80 24.36
N LEU A 63 -15.62 49.87 24.67
CA LEU A 63 -15.27 48.51 25.05
C LEU A 63 -14.73 47.74 23.82
N SER A 64 -13.63 47.01 24.02
CA SER A 64 -13.12 46.10 22.99
C SER A 64 -14.20 45.09 22.60
N VAL A 65 -14.22 44.64 21.35
CA VAL A 65 -15.13 43.58 20.88
C VAL A 65 -15.06 42.35 21.79
N SER A 66 -13.85 41.95 22.20
CA SER A 66 -13.67 40.83 23.14
C SER A 66 -14.30 41.08 24.52
N GLN A 67 -14.23 42.32 25.02
CA GLN A 67 -14.86 42.69 26.29
C GLN A 67 -16.38 42.67 26.17
N ARG A 68 -16.93 43.21 25.08
CA ARG A 68 -18.38 43.18 24.80
C ARG A 68 -18.90 41.76 24.67
N THR A 69 -18.18 40.89 23.95
CA THR A 69 -18.53 39.47 23.83
C THR A 69 -18.51 38.77 25.20
N ASN A 70 -17.51 39.02 26.04
CA ASN A 70 -17.44 38.42 27.37
C ASN A 70 -18.60 38.87 28.26
N ILE A 71 -18.91 40.17 28.27
CA ILE A 71 -20.06 40.72 29.03
C ILE A 71 -21.36 40.10 28.52
N ALA A 72 -21.54 40.01 27.20
CA ALA A 72 -22.73 39.39 26.62
C ALA A 72 -22.86 37.90 26.98
N LEU A 73 -21.76 37.15 27.03
CA LEU A 73 -21.76 35.76 27.48
C LEU A 73 -22.16 35.65 28.96
N GLU A 74 -21.59 36.47 29.83
CA GLU A 74 -21.88 36.49 31.27
C GLU A 74 -23.35 36.87 31.56
N VAL A 75 -23.86 37.90 30.88
CA VAL A 75 -25.28 38.28 30.97
C VAL A 75 -26.19 37.16 30.45
N ASN A 76 -25.79 36.46 29.39
CA ASN A 76 -26.58 35.37 28.84
C ASN A 76 -26.61 34.15 29.78
N GLU A 77 -25.47 33.80 30.40
CA GLU A 77 -25.41 32.75 31.42
C GLU A 77 -26.26 33.09 32.64
N THR A 78 -26.19 34.32 33.15
CA THR A 78 -27.00 34.76 34.29
C THR A 78 -28.50 34.76 33.97
N VAL A 79 -28.91 35.31 32.82
CA VAL A 79 -30.32 35.30 32.39
C VAL A 79 -30.83 33.87 32.20
N LYS A 80 -30.01 32.95 31.65
CA LYS A 80 -30.37 31.53 31.56
C LYS A 80 -30.60 30.91 32.94
N SER A 81 -29.69 31.17 33.89
CA SER A 81 -29.83 30.70 35.27
C SER A 81 -31.11 31.23 35.92
N GLU A 82 -31.39 32.52 35.79
CA GLU A 82 -32.61 33.16 36.33
C GLU A 82 -33.88 32.57 35.70
N ILE A 83 -33.88 32.33 34.39
CA ILE A 83 -35.00 31.69 33.69
C ILE A 83 -35.24 30.28 34.24
N ASP A 84 -34.19 29.48 34.43
CA ASP A 84 -34.33 28.11 34.91
C ASP A 84 -34.74 28.05 36.40
N GLU A 85 -34.25 28.97 37.23
CA GLU A 85 -34.75 29.15 38.59
C GLU A 85 -36.24 29.54 38.61
N CYS A 86 -36.64 30.51 37.80
CA CYS A 86 -38.03 30.92 37.69
C CYS A 86 -38.94 29.78 37.22
N LYS A 87 -38.50 28.98 36.23
CA LYS A 87 -39.22 27.77 35.80
C LYS A 87 -39.36 26.77 36.95
N ASN A 88 -38.27 26.47 37.64
CA ASN A 88 -38.28 25.52 38.76
C ASN A 88 -39.22 25.95 39.89
N ILE A 89 -39.26 27.26 40.22
CA ILE A 89 -40.19 27.81 41.21
C ILE A 89 -41.62 27.71 40.70
N SER A 90 -41.87 28.09 39.45
CA SER A 90 -43.21 28.03 38.85
C SER A 90 -43.75 26.61 38.78
N GLU A 91 -42.94 25.63 38.40
CA GLU A 91 -43.34 24.22 38.34
C GLU A 91 -43.70 23.69 39.72
N LYS A 92 -42.86 23.94 40.74
CA LYS A 92 -43.17 23.59 42.13
C LYS A 92 -44.48 24.21 42.60
N LEU A 93 -44.70 25.50 42.31
CA LEU A 93 -45.93 26.19 42.67
C LEU A 93 -47.16 25.58 41.99
N VAL A 94 -47.05 25.24 40.70
CA VAL A 94 -48.14 24.57 39.98
C VAL A 94 -48.47 23.22 40.61
N ASP A 95 -47.46 22.43 40.97
CA ASP A 95 -47.65 21.13 41.60
C ASP A 95 -48.24 21.25 43.02
N ASP A 96 -47.79 22.24 43.81
CA ASP A 96 -48.37 22.53 45.13
C ASP A 96 -49.84 22.95 45.04
N LEU A 97 -50.18 23.83 44.09
CA LEU A 97 -51.56 24.26 43.85
C LEU A 97 -52.45 23.09 43.39
N ARG A 98 -51.93 22.21 42.52
CA ARG A 98 -52.64 20.99 42.13
C ARG A 98 -52.90 20.08 43.33
N ALA A 99 -51.89 19.84 44.17
CA ALA A 99 -52.04 19.03 45.37
C ALA A 99 -53.06 19.64 46.36
N LEU A 100 -53.10 20.97 46.49
CA LEU A 100 -54.09 21.67 47.32
C LEU A 100 -55.51 21.54 46.77
N LEU A 101 -55.69 21.63 45.44
CA LEU A 101 -56.99 21.42 44.81
C LEU A 101 -57.49 19.98 45.00
N GLU A 102 -56.63 18.99 44.78
CA GLU A 102 -56.98 17.58 45.01
C GLU A 102 -57.34 17.33 46.49
N LEU A 103 -56.60 17.93 47.42
CA LEU A 103 -56.91 17.85 48.85
C LEU A 103 -58.26 18.48 49.17
N ALA A 104 -58.58 19.64 48.58
CA ALA A 104 -59.87 20.29 48.77
C ALA A 104 -61.03 19.44 48.25
N ASP A 105 -60.89 18.83 47.06
CA ASP A 105 -61.88 17.92 46.49
C ASP A 105 -62.11 16.71 47.38
N VAL A 106 -61.03 16.07 47.85
CA VAL A 106 -61.13 14.94 48.79
C VAL A 106 -61.84 15.38 50.08
N ASN A 107 -61.46 16.51 50.66
CA ASN A 107 -62.09 17.04 51.88
C ASN A 107 -63.58 17.31 51.70
N ILE A 108 -63.99 17.90 50.57
CA ILE A 108 -65.42 18.16 50.27
C ILE A 108 -66.19 16.84 50.21
N THR A 109 -65.64 15.82 49.54
CA THR A 109 -66.28 14.50 49.45
C THR A 109 -66.36 13.81 50.82
N ASP A 110 -65.30 13.88 51.62
CA ASP A 110 -65.23 13.28 52.96
C ASP A 110 -66.22 13.94 53.92
N VAL A 111 -66.29 15.28 53.96
CA VAL A 111 -67.25 16.02 54.80
C VAL A 111 -68.68 15.72 54.39
N SER A 112 -68.96 15.63 53.08
CA SER A 112 -70.28 15.29 52.57
C SER A 112 -70.70 13.88 53.00
N LYS A 113 -69.79 12.92 52.89
CA LYS A 113 -70.00 11.54 53.33
C LYS A 113 -70.17 11.43 54.85
N GLU A 114 -69.33 12.11 55.62
CA GLU A 114 -69.40 12.14 57.07
C GLU A 114 -70.70 12.77 57.57
N THR A 115 -71.16 13.85 56.93
CA THR A 115 -72.45 14.47 57.21
C THR A 115 -73.61 13.50 56.96
N TYR A 116 -73.57 12.74 55.86
CA TYR A 116 -74.58 11.74 55.55
C TYR A 116 -74.58 10.58 56.56
N GLU A 117 -73.41 10.01 56.84
CA GLU A 117 -73.24 8.91 57.80
C GLU A 117 -73.68 9.33 59.20
N PHE A 118 -73.33 10.54 59.64
CA PHE A 118 -73.78 11.10 60.91
C PHE A 118 -75.30 11.21 60.98
N LYS A 119 -75.96 11.78 59.96
CA LYS A 119 -77.43 11.86 59.90
C LYS A 119 -78.06 10.48 59.93
N ARG A 120 -77.51 9.51 59.20
CA ARG A 120 -77.98 8.12 59.20
C ARG A 120 -77.86 7.50 60.59
N ASP A 121 -76.66 7.48 61.16
CA ASP A 121 -76.32 6.65 62.33
C ASP A 121 -76.75 7.28 63.65
N VAL A 122 -76.76 8.61 63.74
CA VAL A 122 -77.09 9.33 64.98
C VAL A 122 -78.53 9.84 64.97
N GLN A 123 -78.96 10.49 63.88
CA GLN A 123 -80.25 11.21 63.82
C GLN A 123 -81.42 10.32 63.37
N ASN A 124 -81.23 9.46 62.37
CA ASN A 124 -82.32 8.71 61.72
C ASN A 124 -82.46 7.26 62.22
N MET A 125 -81.41 6.69 62.83
CA MET A 125 -81.47 5.35 63.41
C MET A 125 -82.09 5.36 64.80
N SER A 126 -83.35 4.93 64.91
CA SER A 126 -84.02 4.71 66.19
C SER A 126 -83.96 3.23 66.57
N VAL A 127 -83.15 2.91 67.59
CA VAL A 127 -83.03 1.55 68.13
C VAL A 127 -83.68 1.51 69.50
N PRO A 128 -84.66 0.60 69.75
CA PRO A 128 -85.29 0.47 71.07
C PRO A 128 -84.25 0.20 72.16
N GLY A 129 -84.27 0.98 73.23
CA GLY A 129 -83.39 0.80 74.39
C GLY A 129 -82.01 1.46 74.32
N LYS A 130 -81.65 2.15 73.23
CA LYS A 130 -80.41 2.95 73.15
C LYS A 130 -80.71 4.44 73.11
N SER A 131 -80.08 5.21 73.99
CA SER A 131 -80.26 6.67 74.02
C SER A 131 -79.58 7.32 72.81
N ALA A 132 -79.96 8.56 72.48
CA ALA A 132 -79.29 9.33 71.43
C ALA A 132 -77.79 9.57 71.73
N ASN A 133 -77.44 9.70 73.02
CA ASN A 133 -76.06 9.86 73.46
C ASN A 133 -75.23 8.59 73.22
N ASP A 134 -75.81 7.40 73.43
CA ASP A 134 -75.10 6.13 73.18
C ASP A 134 -74.80 5.92 71.70
N ARG A 135 -75.69 6.38 70.81
CA ARG A 135 -75.47 6.35 69.36
C ARG A 135 -74.37 7.31 68.93
N LEU A 136 -74.38 8.53 69.48
CA LEU A 136 -73.34 9.51 69.22
C LEU A 136 -71.97 9.00 69.68
N LEU A 137 -71.89 8.45 70.89
CA LEU A 137 -70.65 7.90 71.44
C LEU A 137 -70.12 6.76 70.57
N HIS A 138 -70.98 5.82 70.17
CA HIS A 138 -70.58 4.71 69.30
C HIS A 138 -70.06 5.19 67.93
N HIS A 139 -70.75 6.15 67.31
CA HIS A 139 -70.33 6.73 66.04
C HIS A 139 -68.94 7.41 66.17
N LEU A 140 -68.73 8.18 67.23
CA LEU A 140 -67.44 8.82 67.49
C LEU A 140 -66.31 7.81 67.75
N GLU A 141 -66.57 6.74 68.51
CA GLU A 141 -65.60 5.66 68.75
C GLU A 141 -65.23 4.92 67.47
N GLU A 142 -66.21 4.62 66.61
CA GLU A 142 -65.98 3.98 65.31
C GLU A 142 -65.17 4.90 64.38
N LYS A 143 -65.49 6.21 64.35
CA LYS A 143 -64.73 7.21 63.59
C LYS A 143 -63.30 7.33 64.07
N LEU A 144 -63.09 7.35 65.38
CA LEU A 144 -61.76 7.45 65.97
C LEU A 144 -60.90 6.23 65.57
N ARG A 145 -61.45 5.01 65.69
CA ARG A 145 -60.77 3.78 65.23
C ARG A 145 -60.47 3.78 63.73
N SER A 146 -61.40 4.28 62.92
CA SER A 146 -61.22 4.38 61.47
C SER A 146 -60.13 5.38 61.10
N LYS A 147 -60.08 6.54 61.77
CA LYS A 147 -59.04 7.55 61.59
C LYS A 147 -57.67 7.04 62.06
N ASP A 148 -57.58 6.35 63.19
CA ASP A 148 -56.33 5.70 63.65
C ASP A 148 -55.80 4.71 62.60
N SER A 149 -56.69 3.85 62.08
CA SER A 149 -56.32 2.90 61.01
C SER A 149 -55.87 3.60 59.72
N ALA A 150 -56.41 4.79 59.42
CA ALA A 150 -55.99 5.58 58.27
C ALA A 150 -54.63 6.26 58.50
N ILE A 151 -54.37 6.75 59.72
CA ILE A 151 -53.08 7.34 60.12
C ILE A 151 -51.96 6.30 59.94
N ASP A 152 -52.14 5.08 60.43
CA ASP A 152 -51.13 4.02 60.29
C ASP A 152 -50.83 3.70 58.82
N LYS A 153 -51.88 3.57 58.00
CA LYS A 153 -51.73 3.31 56.55
C LYS A 153 -51.02 4.46 55.83
N LEU A 154 -51.40 5.71 56.13
CA LEU A 154 -50.80 6.89 55.51
C LEU A 154 -49.35 7.08 55.98
N SER A 155 -49.04 6.81 57.25
CA SER A 155 -47.67 6.85 57.78
C SER A 155 -46.74 5.86 57.07
N LEU A 156 -47.20 4.61 56.90
CA LEU A 156 -46.45 3.59 56.13
C LEU A 156 -46.24 4.00 54.68
N LYS A 157 -47.29 4.52 54.02
CA LYS A 157 -47.19 4.98 52.62
C LYS A 157 -46.26 6.19 52.49
N ASN A 158 -46.31 7.14 53.42
CA ASN A 158 -45.44 8.32 53.44
C ASN A 158 -43.96 7.91 53.58
N ASN A 159 -43.67 6.98 54.50
CA ASN A 159 -42.31 6.44 54.67
C ASN A 159 -41.82 5.70 53.42
N ALA A 160 -42.68 4.88 52.79
CA ALA A 160 -42.32 4.20 51.54
C ALA A 160 -42.01 5.18 50.40
N LEU A 161 -42.83 6.23 50.24
CA LEU A 161 -42.61 7.27 49.23
C LEU A 161 -41.33 8.06 49.51
N LYS A 162 -41.03 8.39 50.78
CA LYS A 162 -39.76 9.04 51.15
C LYS A 162 -38.54 8.20 50.76
N GLN A 163 -38.58 6.89 51.02
CA GLN A 163 -37.51 5.97 50.62
C GLN A 163 -37.39 5.88 49.10
N GLN A 164 -38.51 5.88 48.38
CA GLN A 164 -38.51 5.88 46.93
C GLN A 164 -37.92 7.16 46.34
N ILE A 165 -38.27 8.32 46.88
CA ILE A 165 -37.69 9.63 46.50
C ILE A 165 -36.18 9.60 46.72
N LEU A 166 -35.71 9.15 47.88
CA LEU A 166 -34.28 9.05 48.18
C LEU A 166 -33.55 8.12 47.20
N LYS A 167 -34.14 6.96 46.88
CA LYS A 167 -33.59 6.03 45.90
C LYS A 167 -33.50 6.64 44.51
N LEU A 168 -34.56 7.31 44.05
CA LEU A 168 -34.58 7.96 42.74
C LEU A 168 -33.61 9.14 42.68
N GLY A 169 -33.50 9.92 43.75
CA GLY A 169 -32.52 11.00 43.89
C GLY A 169 -31.09 10.48 43.76
N ASN A 170 -30.74 9.40 44.46
CA ASN A 170 -29.43 8.77 44.34
C ASN A 170 -29.17 8.19 42.93
N GLN A 171 -30.21 7.66 42.27
CA GLN A 171 -30.08 7.21 40.88
C GLN A 171 -29.88 8.36 39.90
N LEU A 172 -30.53 9.50 40.13
CA LEU A 172 -30.32 10.71 39.34
C LEU A 172 -28.89 11.21 39.52
N GLN A 173 -28.43 11.34 40.77
CA GLN A 173 -27.07 11.77 41.09
C GLN A 173 -26.03 10.83 40.45
N HIS A 174 -26.19 9.51 40.57
CA HIS A 174 -25.28 8.58 39.89
C HIS A 174 -25.34 8.66 38.37
N LYS A 175 -26.48 9.01 37.78
CA LYS A 175 -26.57 9.21 36.33
C LYS A 175 -25.92 10.52 35.90
N GLU A 176 -26.04 11.57 36.69
CA GLU A 176 -25.35 12.85 36.49
C GLU A 176 -23.83 12.66 36.63
N GLU A 177 -23.38 11.97 37.69
CA GLU A 177 -21.97 11.57 37.86
C GLU A 177 -21.50 10.67 36.72
N MET A 178 -22.28 9.68 36.27
CA MET A 178 -21.94 8.86 35.09
C MET A 178 -21.90 9.67 33.79
N GLY A 179 -22.69 10.75 33.70
CA GLY A 179 -22.64 11.72 32.61
C GLY A 179 -21.37 12.58 32.64
N GLU A 180 -20.90 12.94 33.83
CA GLU A 180 -19.61 13.62 34.06
C GLU A 180 -18.39 12.68 33.95
N VAL A 181 -18.56 11.38 34.18
CA VAL A 181 -17.52 10.33 34.03
C VAL A 181 -17.18 10.06 32.58
N LEU A 182 -17.93 10.58 31.61
CA LEU A 182 -17.40 10.74 30.25
C LEU A 182 -16.42 11.93 30.25
N HIS A 183 -15.32 11.79 30.97
CA HIS A 183 -14.33 12.84 31.09
C HIS A 183 -13.72 13.11 29.72
N VAL A 184 -13.45 14.39 29.43
CA VAL A 184 -12.67 14.81 28.26
C VAL A 184 -11.37 14.02 28.16
N ILE A 185 -10.81 13.62 29.31
CA ILE A 185 -9.62 12.77 29.44
C ILE A 185 -9.84 11.38 28.82
N ASP A 186 -10.99 10.74 29.00
CA ASP A 186 -11.26 9.42 28.41
C ASP A 186 -11.44 9.50 26.90
N PHE A 187 -12.07 10.58 26.41
CA PHE A 187 -12.13 10.86 24.98
C PHE A 187 -10.77 11.11 24.37
N ASP A 188 -9.92 11.87 25.06
CA ASP A 188 -8.57 12.16 24.60
C ASP A 188 -7.67 10.93 24.69
N GLN A 189 -7.85 10.08 25.70
CA GLN A 189 -7.21 8.76 25.78
C GLN A 189 -7.62 7.88 24.59
N LEU A 190 -8.91 7.81 24.26
CA LEU A 190 -9.40 7.04 23.12
C LEU A 190 -8.86 7.59 21.79
N LYS A 191 -8.74 8.92 21.65
CA LYS A 191 -8.10 9.53 20.48
C LYS A 191 -6.63 9.15 20.38
N ILE A 192 -5.89 9.19 21.49
CA ILE A 192 -4.47 8.79 21.54
C ILE A 192 -4.33 7.32 21.15
N GLU A 193 -5.14 6.43 21.72
CA GLU A 193 -5.10 5.00 21.38
C GLU A 193 -5.42 4.75 19.91
N ASN A 194 -6.46 5.41 19.38
CA ASN A 194 -6.82 5.28 17.98
C ASN A 194 -5.69 5.79 17.06
N GLN A 195 -5.07 6.93 17.39
CA GLN A 195 -3.92 7.46 16.67
C GLN A 195 -2.73 6.48 16.70
N GLN A 196 -2.43 5.88 17.85
CA GLN A 196 -1.39 4.87 17.98
C GLN A 196 -1.68 3.62 17.13
N PHE A 197 -2.94 3.17 17.08
CA PHE A 197 -3.33 2.05 16.24
C PHE A 197 -3.22 2.37 14.76
N LEU A 198 -3.59 3.58 14.33
CA LEU A 198 -3.44 4.04 12.96
C LEU A 198 -1.96 4.07 12.53
N GLU A 199 -1.08 4.63 13.36
CA GLU A 199 0.36 4.63 13.10
C GLU A 199 0.93 3.22 12.99
N LYS A 200 0.49 2.30 13.85
CA LYS A 200 0.92 0.90 13.80
C LYS A 200 0.40 0.18 12.55
N ILE A 201 -0.81 0.49 12.10
CA ILE A 201 -1.37 -0.04 10.84
C ILE A 201 -0.56 0.49 9.66
N GLU A 202 -0.24 1.78 9.66
CA GLU A 202 0.55 2.41 8.60
C GLU A 202 1.97 1.84 8.53
N GLU A 203 2.62 1.61 9.68
CA GLU A 203 3.93 0.95 9.76
C GLU A 203 3.89 -0.47 9.16
N ARG A 204 2.90 -1.28 9.55
CA ARG A 204 2.72 -2.63 9.00
C ARG A 204 2.38 -2.62 7.50
N ASN A 205 1.59 -1.66 7.05
CA ASN A 205 1.29 -1.49 5.62
C ASN A 205 2.55 -1.14 4.81
N ASN A 206 3.39 -0.26 5.35
CA ASN A 206 4.67 0.10 4.73
C ASN A 206 5.64 -1.08 4.68
N GLU A 207 5.75 -1.87 5.75
CA GLU A 207 6.51 -3.13 5.76
C GLU A 207 5.96 -4.12 4.72
N LEU A 208 4.64 -4.30 4.65
CA LEU A 208 4.00 -5.18 3.69
C LEU A 208 4.27 -4.74 2.24
N LEU A 209 4.23 -3.44 1.97
CA LEU A 209 4.55 -2.89 0.65
C LEU A 209 6.00 -3.17 0.26
N LYS A 210 6.96 -2.96 1.18
CA LYS A 210 8.38 -3.28 0.95
C LYS A 210 8.59 -4.76 0.65
N LEU A 211 7.92 -5.65 1.40
CA LEU A 211 7.97 -7.09 1.17
C LEU A 211 7.37 -7.48 -0.18
N LYS A 212 6.24 -6.88 -0.58
CA LYS A 212 5.63 -7.12 -1.89
C LYS A 212 6.54 -6.71 -3.04
N LEU A 213 7.15 -5.51 -2.95
CA LEU A 213 8.10 -5.04 -3.97
C LEU A 213 9.32 -5.95 -4.07
N THR A 214 9.89 -6.33 -2.92
CA THR A 214 11.04 -7.24 -2.87
C THR A 214 10.69 -8.61 -3.46
N THR A 215 9.54 -9.16 -3.12
CA THR A 215 9.04 -10.44 -3.66
C THR A 215 8.82 -10.35 -5.18
N GLY A 216 8.26 -9.24 -5.67
CA GLY A 216 8.10 -8.98 -7.09
C GLY A 216 9.45 -8.97 -7.83
N ASN A 217 10.43 -8.23 -7.30
CA ASN A 217 11.78 -8.16 -7.86
C ASN A 217 12.47 -9.54 -7.87
N ILE A 218 12.43 -10.28 -6.75
CA ILE A 218 12.99 -11.62 -6.66
C ILE A 218 12.33 -12.54 -7.71
N THR A 219 11.01 -12.48 -7.85
CA THR A 219 10.27 -13.28 -8.83
C THR A 219 10.67 -12.92 -10.27
N GLN A 220 10.86 -11.64 -10.57
CA GLN A 220 11.33 -11.18 -11.88
C GLN A 220 12.74 -11.69 -12.18
N THR A 221 13.68 -11.55 -11.24
CA THR A 221 15.05 -12.05 -11.36
C THR A 221 15.07 -13.57 -11.51
N LEU A 222 14.28 -14.29 -10.71
CA LEU A 222 14.16 -15.74 -10.78
C LEU A 222 13.64 -16.19 -12.15
N ASN A 223 12.60 -15.54 -12.67
CA ASN A 223 12.08 -15.81 -14.01
C ASN A 223 13.11 -15.49 -15.10
N GLY A 224 13.89 -14.43 -14.95
CA GLY A 224 15.02 -14.11 -15.84
C GLY A 224 16.07 -15.21 -15.86
N SER A 225 16.50 -15.66 -14.68
CA SER A 225 17.45 -16.77 -14.52
C SER A 225 16.91 -18.08 -15.09
N LYS A 226 15.62 -18.39 -14.87
CA LYS A 226 14.95 -19.57 -15.43
C LYS A 226 14.96 -19.55 -16.96
N LYS A 227 14.65 -18.41 -17.59
CA LYS A 227 14.72 -18.23 -19.05
C LYS A 227 16.16 -18.39 -19.56
N LYS A 228 17.15 -17.83 -18.87
CA LYS A 228 18.57 -17.99 -19.24
C LYS A 228 19.00 -19.46 -19.15
N LEU A 229 18.63 -20.16 -18.09
CA LEU A 229 18.91 -21.58 -17.92
C LEU A 229 18.27 -22.41 -19.04
N GLN A 230 17.00 -22.18 -19.37
CA GLN A 230 16.32 -22.87 -20.47
C GLN A 230 17.03 -22.67 -21.81
N ARG A 231 17.51 -21.44 -22.12
CA ARG A 231 18.30 -21.19 -23.33
C ARG A 231 19.60 -22.00 -23.34
N LEU A 232 20.34 -22.00 -22.22
CA LEU A 232 21.59 -22.76 -22.11
C LEU A 232 21.37 -24.27 -22.22
N ILE A 233 20.25 -24.80 -21.69
CA ILE A 233 19.88 -26.21 -21.84
C ILE A 233 19.65 -26.54 -23.32
N LEU A 234 18.84 -25.73 -24.02
CA LEU A 234 18.59 -25.94 -25.47
C LEU A 234 19.88 -25.85 -26.28
N GLU A 235 20.74 -24.86 -26.00
CA GLU A 235 22.04 -24.74 -26.65
C GLU A 235 22.93 -25.96 -26.38
N SER A 236 22.99 -26.43 -25.13
CA SER A 236 23.73 -27.65 -24.77
C SER A 236 23.21 -28.88 -25.53
N GLU A 237 21.89 -29.02 -25.67
CA GLU A 237 21.28 -30.10 -26.45
C GLU A 237 21.63 -30.01 -27.93
N THR A 238 21.61 -28.81 -28.52
CA THR A 238 22.03 -28.62 -29.92
C THR A 238 23.51 -28.93 -30.13
N LEU A 239 24.39 -28.47 -29.23
CA LEU A 239 25.82 -28.76 -29.29
C LEU A 239 26.08 -30.26 -29.13
N LYS A 240 25.36 -30.95 -28.24
CA LYS A 240 25.45 -32.41 -28.12
C LYS A 240 25.10 -33.11 -29.43
N LYS A 241 24.04 -32.68 -30.12
CA LYS A 241 23.67 -33.22 -31.46
C LYS A 241 24.78 -32.96 -32.48
N MET A 242 25.30 -31.72 -32.55
CA MET A 242 26.40 -31.38 -33.45
C MET A 242 27.68 -32.18 -33.19
N ILE A 243 28.01 -32.45 -31.92
CA ILE A 243 29.15 -33.30 -31.55
C ILE A 243 28.96 -34.72 -32.08
N VAL A 244 27.76 -35.29 -31.96
CA VAL A 244 27.46 -36.62 -32.50
C VAL A 244 27.61 -36.63 -34.02
N GLU A 245 27.01 -35.68 -34.72
CA GLU A 245 27.12 -35.53 -36.18
C GLU A 245 28.57 -35.39 -36.64
N LYS A 246 29.37 -34.54 -35.97
CA LYS A 246 30.79 -34.35 -36.30
C LYS A 246 31.63 -35.59 -36.01
N LYS A 247 31.33 -36.34 -34.95
CA LYS A 247 31.99 -37.64 -34.66
C LYS A 247 31.70 -38.66 -35.75
N GLU A 248 30.45 -38.74 -36.23
CA GLU A 248 30.08 -39.62 -37.34
C GLU A 248 30.78 -39.24 -38.64
N LEU A 249 30.81 -37.95 -38.98
CA LEU A 249 31.52 -37.45 -40.15
C LEU A 249 33.01 -37.76 -40.07
N THR A 250 33.63 -37.52 -38.91
CA THR A 250 35.05 -37.83 -38.67
C THR A 250 35.32 -39.32 -38.87
N LYS A 251 34.43 -40.19 -38.38
CA LYS A 251 34.53 -41.64 -38.58
C LYS A 251 34.48 -42.03 -40.06
N LYS A 252 33.58 -41.42 -40.85
CA LYS A 252 33.49 -41.64 -42.31
C LYS A 252 34.77 -41.20 -43.03
N VAL A 253 35.27 -39.99 -42.73
CA VAL A 253 36.52 -39.47 -43.32
C VAL A 253 37.72 -40.36 -42.94
N GLN A 254 37.80 -40.83 -41.69
CA GLN A 254 38.85 -41.78 -41.29
C GLN A 254 38.78 -43.11 -42.05
N GLN A 255 37.57 -43.61 -42.36
CA GLN A 255 37.41 -44.81 -43.18
C GLN A 255 37.85 -44.57 -44.63
N GLU A 256 37.51 -43.41 -45.19
CA GLU A 256 37.91 -43.01 -46.54
C GLU A 256 39.43 -42.86 -46.66
N ILE A 257 40.08 -42.19 -45.70
CA ILE A 257 41.55 -42.07 -45.63
C ILE A 257 42.20 -43.45 -45.61
N LYS A 258 41.72 -44.38 -44.77
CA LYS A 258 42.24 -45.76 -44.75
C LYS A 258 42.07 -46.45 -46.11
N GLY A 259 40.93 -46.25 -46.77
CA GLY A 259 40.70 -46.75 -48.13
C GLY A 259 41.74 -46.22 -49.12
N ILE A 260 41.90 -44.91 -49.18
CA ILE A 260 42.88 -44.22 -50.04
C ILE A 260 44.32 -44.66 -49.73
N GLU A 261 44.69 -44.83 -48.46
CA GLU A 261 46.03 -45.32 -48.07
C GLU A 261 46.29 -46.74 -48.58
N THR A 262 45.30 -47.63 -48.49
CA THR A 262 45.45 -49.00 -49.03
C THR A 262 45.58 -48.99 -50.55
N GLU A 263 44.81 -48.14 -51.23
CA GLU A 263 44.88 -47.98 -52.68
C GLU A 263 46.23 -47.38 -53.11
N ARG A 264 46.66 -46.31 -52.44
CA ARG A 264 47.99 -45.70 -52.61
C ARG A 264 49.10 -46.74 -52.43
N SER A 265 49.00 -47.60 -51.42
CA SER A 265 49.98 -48.69 -51.18
C SER A 265 50.00 -49.70 -52.33
N LYS A 266 48.83 -50.11 -52.84
CA LYS A 266 48.73 -51.01 -54.01
C LYS A 266 49.35 -50.38 -55.26
N VAL A 267 48.98 -49.13 -55.57
CA VAL A 267 49.51 -48.39 -56.72
C VAL A 267 51.02 -48.19 -56.58
N GLN A 268 51.51 -47.85 -55.37
CA GLN A 268 52.94 -47.68 -55.12
C GLN A 268 53.71 -48.99 -55.30
N LYS A 269 53.18 -50.12 -54.81
CA LYS A 269 53.76 -51.45 -55.06
C LYS A 269 53.79 -51.77 -56.55
N ALA A 270 52.67 -51.59 -57.26
CA ALA A 270 52.60 -51.82 -58.69
C ALA A 270 53.59 -50.94 -59.47
N ASN A 271 53.67 -49.65 -59.14
CA ASN A 271 54.62 -48.71 -59.74
C ASN A 271 56.08 -49.10 -59.43
N SER A 272 56.39 -49.51 -58.20
CA SER A 272 57.73 -50.00 -57.85
C SER A 272 58.11 -51.28 -58.60
N PHE A 273 57.15 -52.19 -58.82
CA PHE A 273 57.35 -53.41 -59.60
C PHE A 273 57.59 -53.08 -61.08
N LEU A 274 56.76 -52.20 -61.66
CA LEU A 274 56.94 -51.75 -63.04
C LEU A 274 58.28 -51.02 -63.23
N LYS A 275 58.70 -50.18 -62.28
CA LYS A 275 60.02 -49.53 -62.29
C LYS A 275 61.15 -50.56 -62.28
N LYS A 276 61.08 -51.57 -61.42
CA LYS A 276 62.04 -52.68 -61.43
C LYS A 276 62.03 -53.44 -62.74
N GLN A 277 60.86 -53.71 -63.31
CA GLN A 277 60.75 -54.39 -64.60
C GLN A 277 61.33 -53.57 -65.76
N ILE A 278 61.18 -52.24 -65.71
CA ILE A 278 61.82 -51.30 -66.65
C ILE A 278 63.34 -51.23 -66.44
N GLU A 279 63.82 -51.39 -65.20
CA GLU A 279 65.26 -51.41 -64.90
C GLU A 279 65.91 -52.77 -65.25
N GLU A 280 65.20 -53.88 -65.03
CA GLU A 280 65.62 -55.25 -65.37
C GLU A 280 65.52 -55.53 -66.87
N SER A 281 64.50 -54.98 -67.53
CA SER A 281 64.46 -54.92 -68.99
C SER A 281 65.47 -53.86 -69.39
N ALA A 282 66.66 -54.25 -69.86
CA ALA A 282 67.72 -53.34 -70.34
C ALA A 282 67.32 -52.57 -71.63
N MET A 283 66.14 -51.96 -71.60
CA MET A 283 65.50 -51.20 -72.67
C MET A 283 66.00 -49.76 -72.56
N PRO A 284 66.71 -49.24 -73.57
CA PRO A 284 67.20 -47.87 -73.53
C PRO A 284 66.04 -46.88 -73.41
N GLU A 285 66.26 -45.78 -72.69
CA GLU A 285 65.28 -44.69 -72.61
C GLU A 285 64.92 -44.23 -74.03
N PRO A 286 63.68 -43.84 -74.36
CA PRO A 286 63.29 -43.54 -75.74
C PRO A 286 64.22 -42.58 -76.49
N LEU A 287 64.80 -41.59 -75.79
CA LEU A 287 65.78 -40.67 -76.37
C LEU A 287 67.14 -41.36 -76.63
N GLU A 288 67.59 -42.18 -75.69
CA GLU A 288 68.81 -42.99 -75.82
C GLU A 288 68.66 -44.04 -76.92
N TYR A 289 67.49 -44.68 -77.05
CA TYR A 289 67.18 -45.60 -78.15
C TYR A 289 67.23 -44.88 -79.51
N VAL A 290 66.68 -43.66 -79.62
CA VAL A 290 66.76 -42.86 -80.84
C VAL A 290 68.20 -42.47 -81.16
N GLN A 291 69.00 -42.08 -80.17
CA GLN A 291 70.42 -41.80 -80.34
C GLN A 291 71.22 -43.04 -80.74
N GLN A 292 71.02 -44.18 -80.07
CA GLN A 292 71.64 -45.46 -80.42
C GLN A 292 71.27 -45.86 -81.85
N LYS A 293 70.00 -45.72 -82.24
CA LYS A 293 69.55 -46.01 -83.61
C LYS A 293 70.16 -45.04 -84.64
N ALA A 294 70.30 -43.77 -84.31
CA ALA A 294 71.00 -42.80 -85.16
C ALA A 294 72.49 -43.13 -85.31
N THR A 295 73.17 -43.52 -84.22
CA THR A 295 74.58 -43.97 -84.28
C THR A 295 74.74 -45.26 -85.07
N ALA A 296 73.80 -46.21 -84.95
CA ALA A 296 73.80 -47.44 -85.74
C ALA A 296 73.64 -47.14 -87.23
N TYR A 297 72.74 -46.22 -87.61
CA TYR A 297 72.60 -45.76 -88.99
C TYR A 297 73.88 -45.09 -89.52
N GLN A 298 74.53 -44.26 -88.69
CA GLN A 298 75.77 -43.59 -89.06
C GLN A 298 76.92 -44.59 -89.24
N LEU A 299 77.09 -45.53 -88.30
CA LEU A 299 78.07 -46.62 -88.40
C LEU A 299 77.81 -47.49 -89.62
N GLN A 300 76.56 -47.80 -89.93
CA GLN A 300 76.19 -48.59 -91.11
C GLN A 300 76.56 -47.86 -92.41
N LYS A 301 76.34 -46.54 -92.46
CA LYS A 301 76.80 -45.69 -93.58
C LYS A 301 78.32 -45.64 -93.67
N ASP A 302 79.01 -45.59 -92.54
CA ASP A 302 80.47 -45.59 -92.49
C ASP A 302 81.05 -46.95 -92.92
N VAL A 303 80.44 -48.07 -92.52
CA VAL A 303 80.77 -49.42 -93.01
C VAL A 303 80.61 -49.49 -94.52
N ALA A 304 79.47 -49.05 -95.08
CA ALA A 304 79.26 -49.04 -96.53
C ALA A 304 80.30 -48.14 -97.25
N ASN A 305 80.69 -47.01 -96.64
CA ASN A 305 81.77 -46.17 -97.16
C ASN A 305 83.13 -46.84 -97.09
N TYR A 306 83.44 -47.56 -96.01
CA TYR A 306 84.70 -48.30 -95.88
C TYR A 306 84.74 -49.51 -96.82
N GLU A 307 83.65 -50.24 -96.98
CA GLU A 307 83.51 -51.29 -98.00
C GLU A 307 83.79 -50.71 -99.40
N ARG A 308 83.22 -49.55 -99.72
CA ARG A 308 83.51 -48.85 -100.99
C ARG A 308 84.96 -48.39 -101.12
N LYS A 309 85.60 -47.95 -100.04
CA LYS A 309 87.03 -47.60 -100.02
C LYS A 309 87.93 -48.83 -100.17
N VAL A 310 87.57 -49.96 -99.57
CA VAL A 310 88.25 -51.25 -99.75
C VAL A 310 88.10 -51.71 -101.19
N GLU A 311 86.91 -51.58 -101.78
CA GLU A 311 86.67 -51.90 -103.19
C GLU A 311 87.52 -51.02 -104.13
N ILE A 312 87.63 -49.72 -103.85
CA ILE A 312 88.52 -48.80 -104.60
C ILE A 312 89.99 -49.19 -104.41
N ALA A 313 90.42 -49.49 -103.18
CA ALA A 313 91.80 -49.92 -102.89
C ALA A 313 92.13 -51.28 -103.54
N GLU A 314 91.17 -52.20 -103.61
CA GLU A 314 91.29 -53.47 -104.33
C GLU A 314 91.35 -53.24 -105.84
N MET A 315 90.56 -52.31 -106.40
CA MET A 315 90.63 -51.94 -107.81
C MET A 315 91.96 -51.24 -108.15
N GLU A 316 92.47 -50.35 -107.28
CA GLU A 316 93.80 -49.75 -107.40
C GLU A 316 94.90 -50.82 -107.33
N HIS A 317 94.79 -51.78 -106.39
CA HIS A 317 95.74 -52.88 -106.30
C HIS A 317 95.70 -53.78 -107.54
N ARG A 318 94.52 -54.07 -108.09
CA ARG A 318 94.36 -54.77 -109.38
C ARG A 318 94.97 -53.97 -110.54
N SER A 319 94.78 -52.65 -110.58
CA SER A 319 95.37 -51.79 -111.62
C SER A 319 96.90 -51.73 -111.55
N LEU A 320 97.47 -51.74 -110.34
CA LEU A 320 98.91 -51.79 -110.08
C LEU A 320 99.51 -53.16 -110.43
N GLN A 321 98.78 -54.26 -110.21
CA GLN A 321 99.19 -55.60 -110.66
C GLN A 321 99.20 -55.74 -112.19
N VAL A 322 98.27 -55.07 -112.90
CA VAL A 322 98.25 -55.05 -114.37
C VAL A 322 99.40 -54.21 -114.94
N LYS A 323 99.73 -53.06 -114.33
CA LYS A 323 100.93 -52.27 -114.69
C LYS A 323 102.25 -53.01 -114.45
N ASN A 324 102.35 -53.84 -113.41
CA ASN A 324 103.57 -54.59 -113.08
C ASN A 324 103.77 -55.87 -113.94
N ARG A 325 102.74 -56.32 -114.68
CA ARG A 325 102.86 -57.42 -115.66
C ARG A 325 103.33 -56.95 -117.05
N SER A 326 103.24 -55.65 -117.36
CA SER A 326 103.60 -55.10 -118.68
C SER A 326 105.07 -54.66 -118.81
N THR A 327 105.87 -54.67 -117.74
CA THR A 327 107.26 -54.15 -117.69
C THR A 327 108.36 -55.23 -117.64
N ARG A 328 108.02 -56.53 -117.75
CA ARG A 328 108.99 -57.64 -117.64
C ARG A 328 109.25 -58.44 -118.92
N GLY A 329 108.94 -57.90 -120.09
CA GLY A 329 109.28 -58.49 -121.39
C GLY A 329 109.88 -57.46 -122.34
N ASN A 330 111.19 -57.21 -122.21
CA ASN A 330 112.14 -56.81 -123.28
C ASN A 330 113.34 -56.04 -122.70
N THR A 331 114.43 -56.75 -122.40
CA THR A 331 115.83 -56.34 -122.68
C THR A 331 116.77 -57.48 -122.30
N THR A 332 117.32 -58.13 -123.34
CA THR A 332 118.43 -59.08 -123.28
C THR A 332 119.75 -58.30 -123.47
N THR A 333 120.86 -58.92 -123.07
CA THR A 333 122.27 -58.74 -123.53
C THR A 333 123.24 -57.77 -122.84
N LEU A 334 124.40 -58.36 -122.46
CA LEU A 334 125.78 -57.84 -122.31
C LEU A 334 126.22 -57.28 -120.93
N PHE A 335 127.02 -58.05 -120.16
CA PHE A 335 128.51 -57.94 -120.11
C PHE A 335 129.15 -58.91 -119.09
N ASN A 336 130.40 -59.30 -119.38
CA ASN A 336 131.29 -60.26 -118.68
C ASN A 336 131.78 -59.80 -117.29
N GLN A 337 131.94 -60.74 -116.34
CA GLN A 337 133.19 -61.23 -115.71
C GLN A 337 132.89 -62.06 -114.45
#